data_AF-A0A0H5RUX6-F1
#
_entry.id   AF-A0A0H5RUX6-F1
#
_cell.length_a   1.000
_cell.length_b   1.000
_cell.length_c   1.000
_cell.angle_alpha   90.00
_cell.angle_beta   90.00
_cell.angle_gamma   90.00
#
_symmetry.space_group_name_H-M   'P 1'
#
loop_
_entity.id
_entity.type
_entity.pdbx_description
1 polymer ?
#
loop_
_entity_poly.entity_id
_entity_poly.type
_entity_poly.pdbx_seq_one_letter_code
_entity_poly.pdbx_strand_id
1 'polypeptide(L)'
;MTYELPASKGPVRDVLVQGGYVLGFSVQALVSVVTALVRRRLVLDEVVTQTLFIGRVCTGPALLLMMPIGVFIAVSVGELAGRIGAGGYSGAVVAFIIVGQAAALVCALMMAGVAGSAICTDLGSRTIREEIDAMEVMGLDVIERLVAPRLVAAVIVALALCSIVTFGGVMACYLYHISVQHLPAGTFLATFSQYGQVSDFVMALIKSAVFGLTATLVATFKGLHAKGGAGGVANAVNEAVVLAFALVFILNTTMSALYTVVVPAVGSY
;
A
#
# COMPACT_ATOMS: atom_id res chain seq x y z
N MET A 1 -27.60 4.25 -2.37
CA MET A 1 -28.17 2.97 -2.85
C MET A 1 -27.74 1.92 -1.85
N THR A 2 -28.69 1.42 -1.09
CA THR A 2 -28.50 0.45 -0.01
C THR A 2 -27.88 -0.84 -0.53
N TYR A 3 -26.62 -1.10 -0.17
CA TYR A 3 -25.98 -2.40 -0.36
C TYR A 3 -26.33 -3.30 0.83
N GLU A 4 -27.61 -3.64 0.96
CA GLU A 4 -27.99 -4.71 1.89
C GLU A 4 -27.56 -6.05 1.31
N LEU A 5 -26.68 -6.76 2.03
CA LEU A 5 -26.28 -8.12 1.70
C LEU A 5 -27.54 -9.01 1.67
N PRO A 6 -27.86 -9.67 0.53
CA PRO A 6 -29.04 -10.53 0.46
C PRO A 6 -28.91 -11.72 1.42
N ALA A 7 -30.05 -12.15 1.97
CA ALA A 7 -30.12 -13.29 2.87
C ALA A 7 -29.50 -14.56 2.24
N SER A 8 -28.70 -15.27 3.04
CA SER A 8 -27.79 -16.33 2.60
C SER A 8 -28.53 -17.45 1.85
N LYS A 9 -28.03 -17.79 0.66
CA LYS A 9 -28.50 -18.95 -0.12
C LYS A 9 -27.29 -19.75 -0.62
N GLY A 10 -26.50 -20.24 0.33
CA GLY A 10 -25.48 -21.27 0.15
C GLY A 10 -24.04 -20.75 0.00
N PRO A 11 -23.03 -21.51 0.48
CA PRO A 11 -21.65 -21.02 0.65
C PRO A 11 -20.97 -20.58 -0.65
N VAL A 12 -21.19 -21.27 -1.76
CA VAL A 12 -20.56 -20.92 -3.06
C VAL A 12 -21.25 -19.72 -3.71
N ARG A 13 -22.56 -19.58 -3.52
CA ARG A 13 -23.35 -18.49 -4.12
C ARG A 13 -23.17 -17.19 -3.35
N ASP A 14 -23.02 -17.26 -2.03
CA ASP A 14 -22.75 -16.08 -1.21
C ASP A 14 -21.36 -15.50 -1.50
N VAL A 15 -20.35 -16.34 -1.76
CA VAL A 15 -19.01 -15.87 -2.18
C VAL A 15 -19.05 -15.21 -3.56
N LEU A 16 -19.78 -15.78 -4.53
CA LEU A 16 -19.93 -15.19 -5.86
C LEU A 16 -20.73 -13.88 -5.83
N VAL A 17 -21.77 -13.81 -5.02
CA VAL A 17 -22.61 -12.60 -4.87
C VAL A 17 -21.85 -11.52 -4.11
N GLN A 18 -21.18 -11.84 -2.99
CA GLN A 18 -20.30 -10.89 -2.30
C GLN A 18 -19.15 -10.43 -3.19
N GLY A 19 -18.53 -11.31 -3.97
CA GLY A 19 -17.49 -10.94 -4.93
C GLY A 19 -18.00 -9.96 -5.99
N GLY A 20 -19.20 -10.21 -6.54
CA GLY A 20 -19.86 -9.29 -7.47
C GLY A 20 -20.17 -7.93 -6.85
N TYR A 21 -20.60 -7.89 -5.59
CA TYR A 21 -20.87 -6.65 -4.85
C TYR A 21 -19.60 -5.87 -4.49
N VAL A 22 -18.52 -6.55 -4.10
CA VAL A 22 -17.21 -5.93 -3.86
C VAL A 22 -16.66 -5.33 -5.14
N LEU A 23 -16.79 -6.03 -6.27
CA LEU A 23 -16.39 -5.50 -7.58
C LEU A 23 -17.26 -4.32 -8.00
N GLY A 24 -18.58 -4.41 -7.82
CA GLY A 24 -19.51 -3.30 -8.08
C GLY A 24 -19.19 -2.06 -7.23
N PHE A 25 -18.95 -2.25 -5.93
CA PHE A 25 -18.55 -1.20 -5.02
C PHE A 25 -17.16 -0.63 -5.39
N SER A 26 -16.21 -1.47 -5.76
CA SER A 26 -14.86 -1.02 -6.15
C SER A 26 -14.90 -0.17 -7.42
N VAL A 27 -15.69 -0.58 -8.41
CA VAL A 27 -15.91 0.19 -9.65
C VAL A 27 -16.64 1.49 -9.35
N GLN A 28 -17.69 1.45 -8.53
CA GLN A 28 -18.44 2.65 -8.17
C GLN A 28 -17.59 3.63 -7.34
N ALA A 29 -16.78 3.13 -6.41
CA ALA A 29 -15.83 3.91 -5.63
C ALA A 29 -14.77 4.55 -6.53
N LEU A 30 -14.19 3.80 -7.48
CA LEU A 30 -13.26 4.34 -8.48
C LEU A 30 -13.90 5.42 -9.36
N VAL A 31 -15.12 5.16 -9.88
CA VAL A 31 -15.86 6.14 -10.69
C VAL A 31 -16.19 7.37 -9.87
N SER A 32 -16.59 7.22 -8.61
CA SER A 32 -16.90 8.33 -7.70
C SER A 32 -15.67 9.16 -7.34
N VAL A 33 -14.49 8.56 -7.22
CA VAL A 33 -13.23 9.30 -7.09
C VAL A 33 -12.95 10.12 -8.35
N VAL A 34 -13.07 9.50 -9.52
CA VAL A 34 -12.83 10.19 -10.80
C VAL A 34 -13.84 11.33 -11.00
N THR A 35 -15.12 11.12 -10.72
CA THR A 35 -16.14 12.15 -10.84
C THR A 35 -16.00 13.23 -9.77
N ALA A 36 -15.60 12.92 -8.54
CA ALA A 36 -15.32 13.90 -7.50
C ALA A 36 -14.10 14.77 -7.84
N LEU A 37 -13.04 14.17 -8.40
CA LEU A 37 -11.87 14.88 -8.94
C LEU A 37 -12.27 15.81 -10.09
N VAL A 38 -13.04 15.30 -11.06
CA VAL A 38 -13.48 16.06 -12.24
C VAL A 38 -14.45 17.19 -11.85
N ARG A 39 -15.33 16.97 -10.87
CA ARG A 39 -16.30 17.97 -10.40
C ARG A 39 -15.72 18.95 -9.38
N ARG A 40 -14.45 18.82 -8.99
CA ARG A 40 -13.78 19.65 -7.95
C ARG A 40 -14.58 19.80 -6.64
N ARG A 41 -15.40 18.80 -6.30
CA ARG A 41 -16.18 18.77 -5.05
C ARG A 41 -15.41 18.18 -3.88
N LEU A 42 -14.11 17.94 -4.05
CA LEU A 42 -13.25 17.49 -2.97
C LEU A 42 -13.10 18.60 -1.93
N VAL A 43 -13.58 18.32 -0.72
CA VAL A 43 -13.28 19.14 0.45
C VAL A 43 -11.80 18.92 0.76
N LEU A 44 -10.95 19.84 0.33
CA LEU A 44 -9.50 19.74 0.47
C LEU A 44 -9.07 19.58 1.94
N ASP A 45 -9.80 20.20 2.87
CA ASP A 45 -9.55 20.07 4.30
C ASP A 45 -9.69 18.62 4.78
N GLU A 46 -10.67 17.88 4.27
CA GLU A 46 -10.87 16.46 4.62
C GLU A 46 -9.73 15.62 4.03
N VAL A 47 -9.32 15.87 2.79
CA VAL A 47 -8.18 15.16 2.16
C VAL A 47 -6.90 15.37 2.96
N VAL A 48 -6.61 16.61 3.36
CA VAL A 48 -5.42 16.93 4.17
C VAL A 48 -5.49 16.23 5.53
N THR A 49 -6.65 16.27 6.19
CA THR A 49 -6.85 15.63 7.49
C THR A 49 -6.65 14.12 7.42
N GLN A 50 -7.23 13.47 6.40
CA GLN A 50 -7.06 12.03 6.18
C GLN A 50 -5.62 11.67 5.79
N THR A 51 -4.95 12.52 5.00
CA THR A 51 -3.54 12.33 4.63
C THR A 51 -2.64 12.38 5.87
N LEU A 52 -2.86 13.34 6.76
CA LEU A 52 -2.12 13.46 8.02
C LEU A 52 -2.41 12.30 8.97
N PHE A 53 -3.67 11.86 9.05
CA PHE A 53 -4.05 10.71 9.87
C PHE A 53 -3.36 9.43 9.38
N ILE A 54 -3.53 9.06 8.12
CA ILE A 54 -2.94 7.84 7.54
C ILE A 54 -1.41 7.93 7.58
N GLY A 55 -0.85 9.08 7.23
CA GLY A 55 0.60 9.32 7.29
C GLY A 55 1.18 9.14 8.69
N ARG A 56 0.54 9.68 9.73
CA ARG A 56 1.03 9.58 11.11
C ARG A 56 1.04 8.15 11.63
N VAL A 57 0.01 7.37 11.32
CA VAL A 57 -0.11 5.99 11.82
C VAL A 57 0.86 5.05 11.07
N CYS A 58 1.15 5.31 9.80
CA CYS A 58 1.99 4.42 8.98
C CYS A 58 3.49 4.76 8.99
N THR A 59 3.88 6.03 9.07
CA THR A 59 5.28 6.45 8.84
C THR A 59 6.26 5.84 9.84
N GLY A 60 5.92 5.87 11.15
CA GLY A 60 6.79 5.33 12.21
C GLY A 60 7.04 3.83 12.06
N PRO A 61 5.97 2.99 12.04
CA PRO A 61 6.10 1.55 11.82
C PRO A 61 6.79 1.20 10.50
N ALA A 62 6.55 1.94 9.42
CA ALA A 62 7.17 1.69 8.13
C ALA A 62 8.70 1.82 8.16
N LEU A 63 9.21 2.89 8.78
CA LEU A 63 10.65 3.11 8.93
C LEU A 63 11.31 2.08 9.85
N LEU A 64 10.63 1.76 10.96
CA LEU A 64 11.09 0.73 11.89
C LEU A 64 11.15 -0.66 11.24
N LEU A 65 10.20 -0.98 10.37
CA LEU A 65 10.18 -2.23 9.62
C LEU A 65 11.26 -2.26 8.53
N MET A 66 11.52 -1.12 7.88
CA MET A 66 12.47 -1.06 6.77
C MET A 66 13.93 -1.20 7.21
N MET A 67 14.30 -0.66 8.37
CA MET A 67 15.68 -0.77 8.88
C MET A 67 16.20 -2.22 8.95
N PRO A 68 15.55 -3.16 9.66
CA PRO A 68 16.02 -4.55 9.72
C PRO A 68 15.93 -5.25 8.36
N ILE A 69 14.95 -4.93 7.52
CA ILE A 69 14.88 -5.46 6.15
C ILE A 69 16.08 -5.00 5.32
N GLY A 70 16.46 -3.72 5.40
CA GLY A 70 17.63 -3.17 4.72
C GLY A 70 18.93 -3.83 5.19
N VAL A 71 19.12 -3.98 6.50
CA VAL A 71 20.28 -4.69 7.06
C VAL A 71 20.30 -6.15 6.59
N PHE A 72 19.17 -6.85 6.65
CA PHE A 72 19.07 -8.24 6.19
C PHE A 72 19.45 -8.39 4.71
N ILE A 73 18.98 -7.48 3.85
CA ILE A 73 19.35 -7.47 2.43
C ILE A 73 20.84 -7.21 2.27
N ALA A 74 21.39 -6.23 2.99
CA ALA A 74 22.82 -5.91 2.90
C ALA A 74 23.71 -7.08 3.33
N VAL A 75 23.36 -7.78 4.42
CA VAL A 75 24.06 -8.99 4.88
C VAL A 75 24.01 -10.06 3.78
N SER A 76 22.80 -10.37 3.29
CA SER A 76 22.59 -11.43 2.31
C SER A 76 23.33 -11.18 1.00
N VAL A 77 23.24 -9.96 0.48
CA VAL A 77 23.95 -9.55 -0.74
C VAL A 77 25.46 -9.54 -0.51
N GLY A 78 25.89 -9.04 0.65
CA GLY A 78 27.29 -8.97 1.03
C GLY A 78 27.97 -10.33 1.10
N GLU A 79 27.31 -11.32 1.72
CA GLU A 79 27.82 -12.70 1.78
C GLU A 79 27.89 -13.35 0.39
N LEU A 80 26.85 -13.19 -0.42
CA LEU A 80 26.81 -13.74 -1.78
C LEU A 80 27.89 -13.12 -2.66
N ALA A 81 28.04 -11.79 -2.62
CA ALA A 81 29.04 -11.06 -3.38
C ALA A 81 30.47 -11.41 -2.92
N GLY A 82 30.68 -11.63 -1.62
CA GLY A 82 31.96 -12.05 -1.07
C GLY A 82 32.42 -13.42 -1.59
N ARG A 83 31.49 -14.39 -1.75
CA ARG A 83 31.81 -15.74 -2.23
C ARG A 83 32.31 -15.79 -3.67
N ILE A 84 31.87 -14.85 -4.51
CA ILE A 84 32.24 -14.77 -5.93
C ILE A 84 33.22 -13.63 -6.24
N GLY A 85 33.78 -12.98 -5.21
CA GLY A 85 34.70 -11.84 -5.37
C GLY A 85 34.06 -10.58 -5.96
N ALA A 86 32.73 -10.50 -6.02
CA ALA A 86 31.97 -9.40 -6.62
C ALA A 86 31.52 -8.34 -5.59
N GLY A 87 32.22 -8.21 -4.46
CA GLY A 87 31.85 -7.29 -3.37
C GLY A 87 31.62 -5.84 -3.81
N GLY A 88 32.31 -5.40 -4.87
CA GLY A 88 32.12 -4.07 -5.46
C GLY A 88 30.75 -3.84 -6.12
N TYR A 89 30.04 -4.89 -6.53
CA TYR A 89 28.72 -4.82 -7.17
C TYR A 89 27.54 -4.93 -6.20
N SER A 90 27.81 -5.07 -4.91
CA SER A 90 26.79 -5.10 -3.86
C SER A 90 25.82 -3.91 -3.92
N GLY A 91 26.32 -2.70 -4.20
CA GLY A 91 25.50 -1.49 -4.32
C GLY A 91 24.48 -1.55 -5.46
N ALA A 92 24.82 -2.19 -6.58
CA ALA A 92 23.91 -2.39 -7.70
C ALA A 92 22.76 -3.34 -7.34
N VAL A 93 23.07 -4.43 -6.64
CA VAL A 93 22.07 -5.41 -6.20
C VAL A 93 21.14 -4.78 -5.15
N VAL A 94 21.69 -4.00 -4.22
CA VAL A 94 20.91 -3.25 -3.23
C VAL A 94 19.98 -2.23 -3.89
N ALA A 95 20.46 -1.50 -4.91
CA ALA A 95 19.63 -0.56 -5.67
C ALA A 95 18.41 -1.28 -6.28
N PHE A 96 18.64 -2.39 -6.98
CA PHE A 96 17.56 -3.15 -7.61
C PHE A 96 16.56 -3.71 -6.58
N ILE A 97 17.05 -4.36 -5.51
CA ILE A 97 16.18 -5.02 -4.52
C ILE A 97 15.40 -3.98 -3.71
N ILE A 98 16.07 -2.94 -3.20
CA ILE A 98 15.42 -1.98 -2.30
C ILE A 98 14.49 -1.06 -3.07
N VAL A 99 15.01 -0.41 -4.12
CA VAL A 99 14.27 0.62 -4.86
C VAL A 99 13.15 -0.02 -5.67
N GLY A 100 13.42 -1.15 -6.33
CA GLY A 100 12.45 -1.78 -7.24
C GLY A 100 11.41 -2.69 -6.58
N GLN A 101 11.72 -3.29 -5.42
CA GLN A 101 10.89 -4.35 -4.84
C GLN A 101 10.56 -4.12 -3.36
N ALA A 102 11.58 -4.06 -2.49
CA ALA A 102 11.38 -4.09 -1.05
C ALA A 102 10.60 -2.88 -0.54
N ALA A 103 10.88 -1.67 -1.04
CA ALA A 103 10.17 -0.48 -0.61
C ALA A 103 8.67 -0.53 -0.96
N ALA A 104 8.32 -0.99 -2.17
CA ALA A 104 6.94 -1.16 -2.58
C ALA A 104 6.22 -2.25 -1.76
N LEU A 105 6.91 -3.34 -1.43
CA LEU A 105 6.38 -4.40 -0.56
C LEU A 105 6.11 -3.89 0.86
N VAL A 106 7.05 -3.16 1.47
CA VAL A 106 6.83 -2.55 2.78
C VAL A 106 5.64 -1.59 2.75
N CYS A 107 5.50 -0.78 1.70
CA CYS A 107 4.31 0.06 1.51
C CYS A 107 3.03 -0.75 1.42
N ALA A 108 3.02 -1.84 0.65
CA ALA A 108 1.90 -2.77 0.57
C ALA A 108 1.49 -3.28 1.96
N LEU A 109 2.46 -3.71 2.77
CA LEU A 109 2.20 -4.20 4.12
C LEU A 109 1.60 -3.11 5.03
N MET A 110 2.15 -1.89 4.96
CA MET A 110 1.68 -0.76 5.77
C MET A 110 0.29 -0.29 5.37
N MET A 111 0.01 -0.22 4.07
CA MET A 111 -1.30 0.19 3.57
C MET A 111 -2.37 -0.87 3.84
N ALA A 112 -2.09 -2.15 3.61
CA ALA A 112 -3.04 -3.23 3.84
C ALA A 112 -3.30 -3.50 5.34
N GLY A 113 -2.24 -3.48 6.14
CA GLY A 113 -2.33 -3.75 7.58
C GLY A 113 -2.71 -2.52 8.38
N VAL A 114 -1.80 -1.56 8.46
CA VAL A 114 -1.88 -0.44 9.41
C VAL A 114 -2.91 0.60 8.97
N ALA A 115 -2.77 1.14 7.74
CA ALA A 115 -3.71 2.13 7.21
C ALA A 115 -5.10 1.53 7.05
N GLY A 116 -5.19 0.34 6.45
CA GLY A 116 -6.45 -0.38 6.21
C GLY A 116 -7.23 -0.64 7.50
N SER A 117 -6.56 -1.12 8.56
CA SER A 117 -7.21 -1.32 9.86
C SER A 117 -7.71 -0.03 10.48
N ALA A 118 -6.91 1.05 10.43
CA ALA A 118 -7.29 2.34 10.97
C ALA A 118 -8.49 2.94 10.24
N ILE A 119 -8.50 2.88 8.91
CA ILE A 119 -9.60 3.35 8.06
C ILE A 119 -10.87 2.52 8.32
N CYS A 120 -10.74 1.19 8.34
CA CYS A 120 -11.88 0.29 8.58
C CYS A 120 -12.46 0.48 9.98
N THR A 121 -11.63 0.70 11.00
CA THR A 121 -12.08 0.94 12.37
C THR A 121 -12.80 2.27 12.49
N ASP A 122 -12.27 3.34 11.90
CA ASP A 122 -12.92 4.65 11.95
C ASP A 122 -14.28 4.61 11.26
N LEU A 123 -14.39 4.05 10.05
CA LEU A 123 -15.68 3.87 9.36
C LEU A 123 -16.63 2.95 10.13
N GLY A 124 -16.15 1.79 10.57
CA GLY A 124 -16.96 0.84 11.33
C GLY A 124 -17.50 1.43 12.63
N SER A 125 -16.71 2.27 13.31
CA SER A 125 -17.14 2.96 14.52
C SER A 125 -18.28 3.96 14.26
N ARG A 126 -18.27 4.63 13.10
CA ARG A 126 -19.33 5.55 12.66
C ARG A 126 -20.57 4.78 12.22
N THR A 127 -20.40 3.64 11.57
CA THR A 127 -21.51 2.74 11.20
C THR A 127 -22.26 2.24 12.43
N ILE A 128 -21.56 1.75 13.47
CA ILE A 128 -22.23 1.25 14.69
C ILE A 128 -22.85 2.38 15.55
N ARG A 129 -22.50 3.64 15.29
CA ARG A 129 -23.09 4.82 15.92
C ARG A 129 -24.23 5.43 15.10
N GLU A 130 -24.64 4.77 14.01
CA GLU A 130 -25.69 5.21 13.09
C GLU A 130 -25.39 6.58 12.42
N GLU A 131 -24.13 7.04 12.44
CA GLU A 131 -23.74 8.32 11.81
C GLU A 131 -23.82 8.22 10.28
N ILE A 132 -23.53 7.04 9.72
CA ILE A 132 -23.61 6.78 8.28
C ILE A 132 -25.08 6.82 7.82
N ASP A 133 -25.96 6.15 8.55
CA ASP A 133 -27.40 6.09 8.24
C ASP A 133 -28.03 7.49 8.37
N ALA A 134 -27.62 8.27 9.38
CA ALA A 134 -28.06 9.65 9.52
C ALA A 134 -27.65 10.52 8.32
N MET A 135 -26.46 10.32 7.75
CA MET A 135 -26.04 11.04 6.53
C MET A 135 -26.89 10.66 5.32
N GLU A 136 -27.25 9.39 5.18
CA GLU A 136 -28.13 8.95 4.09
C GLU A 136 -29.53 9.55 4.21
N VAL A 137 -30.10 9.63 5.41
CA VAL A 137 -31.40 10.27 5.67
C VAL A 137 -31.35 11.78 5.37
N MET A 138 -30.20 12.43 5.60
CA MET A 138 -29.97 13.83 5.20
C MET A 138 -29.76 14.02 3.69
N GLY A 139 -29.83 12.95 2.89
CA GLY A 139 -29.67 12.99 1.43
C GLY A 139 -28.21 13.20 0.98
N LEU A 140 -27.24 12.94 1.85
CA LEU A 140 -25.82 13.05 1.53
C LEU A 140 -25.29 11.74 0.95
N ASP A 141 -24.48 11.82 -0.12
CA ASP A 141 -23.80 10.66 -0.67
C ASP A 141 -22.59 10.29 0.21
N VAL A 142 -22.70 9.16 0.92
CA VAL A 142 -21.67 8.60 1.79
C VAL A 142 -20.39 8.28 1.02
N ILE A 143 -20.49 7.81 -0.22
CA ILE A 143 -19.32 7.40 -1.01
C ILE A 143 -18.51 8.65 -1.40
N GLU A 144 -19.17 9.68 -1.92
CA GLU A 144 -18.51 10.94 -2.30
C GLU A 144 -17.91 11.65 -1.06
N ARG A 145 -18.60 11.61 0.08
CA ARG A 145 -18.19 12.37 1.28
C ARG A 145 -17.15 11.67 2.15
N LEU A 146 -17.19 10.35 2.28
CA LEU A 146 -16.28 9.61 3.17
C LEU A 146 -15.23 8.77 2.44
N VAL A 147 -15.60 8.13 1.33
CA VAL A 147 -14.72 7.16 0.65
C VAL A 147 -13.76 7.87 -0.29
N ALA A 148 -14.25 8.80 -1.11
CA ALA A 148 -13.44 9.53 -2.07
C ALA A 148 -12.24 10.29 -1.46
N PRO A 149 -12.37 11.11 -0.39
CA PRO A 149 -11.23 11.80 0.18
C PRO A 149 -10.18 10.85 0.77
N ARG A 150 -10.60 9.71 1.31
CA ARG A 150 -9.68 8.68 1.86
C ARG A 150 -8.91 7.98 0.76
N LEU A 151 -9.51 7.71 -0.39
CA LEU A 151 -8.83 7.10 -1.53
C LEU A 151 -7.73 8.03 -2.07
N VAL A 152 -8.02 9.33 -2.20
CA VAL A 152 -7.03 10.33 -2.61
C VAL A 152 -5.91 10.43 -1.56
N ALA A 153 -6.26 10.55 -0.29
CA ALA A 153 -5.29 10.60 0.81
C ALA A 153 -4.39 9.35 0.84
N ALA A 154 -4.95 8.15 0.65
CA ALA A 154 -4.21 6.91 0.64
C ALA A 154 -3.18 6.82 -0.49
N VAL A 155 -3.51 7.31 -1.69
CA VAL A 155 -2.56 7.37 -2.81
C VAL A 155 -1.42 8.34 -2.50
N ILE A 156 -1.73 9.53 -1.99
CA ILE A 156 -0.72 10.52 -1.61
C ILE A 156 0.22 9.96 -0.53
N VAL A 157 -0.34 9.35 0.52
CA VAL A 157 0.46 8.75 1.59
C VAL A 157 1.27 7.57 1.06
N ALA A 158 0.72 6.71 0.22
CA ALA A 158 1.48 5.57 -0.32
C ALA A 158 2.71 6.01 -1.12
N LEU A 159 2.57 7.05 -1.95
CA LEU A 159 3.69 7.64 -2.70
C LEU A 159 4.76 8.23 -1.76
N ALA A 160 4.33 9.03 -0.78
CA ALA A 160 5.23 9.63 0.19
C ALA A 160 5.94 8.56 1.03
N LEU A 161 5.21 7.56 1.50
CA LEU A 161 5.72 6.46 2.32
C LEU A 161 6.71 5.61 1.53
N CYS A 162 6.46 5.35 0.24
CA CYS A 162 7.40 4.65 -0.63
C CYS A 162 8.73 5.39 -0.76
N SER A 163 8.69 6.72 -0.96
CA SER A 163 9.91 7.53 -1.04
C SER A 163 10.72 7.50 0.27
N ILE A 164 10.06 7.66 1.41
CA ILE A 164 10.68 7.69 2.74
C ILE A 164 11.26 6.32 3.11
N VAL A 165 10.53 5.24 2.84
CA VAL A 165 10.96 3.86 3.09
C VAL A 165 12.13 3.50 2.18
N THR A 166 12.11 3.89 0.91
CA THR A 166 13.25 3.68 0.00
C THR A 166 14.50 4.34 0.56
N PHE A 167 14.39 5.61 0.98
CA PHE A 167 15.52 6.34 1.59
C PHE A 167 16.03 5.65 2.87
N GLY A 168 15.12 5.26 3.78
CA GLY A 168 15.49 4.56 5.01
C GLY A 168 16.18 3.21 4.75
N GLY A 169 15.71 2.45 3.75
CA GLY A 169 16.31 1.19 3.34
C GLY A 169 17.72 1.34 2.77
N VAL A 170 17.90 2.28 1.85
CA VAL A 170 19.22 2.56 1.25
C VAL A 170 20.20 3.03 2.32
N MET A 171 19.76 3.91 3.23
CA MET A 171 20.59 4.38 4.35
C MET A 171 21.00 3.23 5.27
N ALA A 172 20.09 2.32 5.60
CA ALA A 172 20.40 1.14 6.42
C ALA A 172 21.46 0.24 5.76
N CYS A 173 21.34 -0.03 4.45
CA CYS A 173 22.36 -0.80 3.73
C CYS A 173 23.71 -0.09 3.65
N TYR A 174 23.71 1.22 3.39
CA TYR A 174 24.92 2.02 3.33
C TYR A 174 25.69 1.99 4.64
N LEU A 175 24.99 2.18 5.77
CA LEU A 175 25.58 2.11 7.10
C LEU A 175 26.15 0.72 7.40
N TYR A 176 25.44 -0.35 7.03
CA TYR A 176 25.92 -1.72 7.21
C TYR A 176 27.21 -1.99 6.40
N HIS A 177 27.24 -1.57 5.14
CA HIS A 177 28.40 -1.77 4.25
C HIS A 177 29.69 -1.13 4.80
N ILE A 178 29.57 0.07 5.38
CA ILE A 178 30.72 0.79 5.93
C ILE A 178 31.13 0.22 7.29
N SER A 179 30.17 -0.01 8.18
CA SER A 179 30.45 -0.39 9.57
C SER A 179 30.90 -1.83 9.71
N VAL A 180 30.27 -2.76 8.98
CA VAL A 180 30.48 -4.21 9.16
C VAL A 180 31.41 -4.79 8.10
N GLN A 181 31.22 -4.43 6.83
CA GLN A 181 32.03 -5.00 5.76
C GLN A 181 33.33 -4.22 5.48
N HIS A 182 33.48 -3.02 6.05
CA HIS A 182 34.64 -2.14 5.84
C HIS A 182 34.93 -1.86 4.36
N LEU A 183 33.90 -1.87 3.50
CA LEU A 183 34.06 -1.51 2.10
C LEU A 183 34.14 0.03 1.93
N PRO A 184 34.92 0.53 0.96
CA PRO A 184 34.94 1.95 0.65
C PRO A 184 33.54 2.48 0.27
N ALA A 185 33.07 3.50 0.98
CA ALA A 185 31.78 4.15 0.74
C ALA A 185 31.62 4.62 -0.73
N GLY A 186 32.71 5.07 -1.34
CA GLY A 186 32.73 5.52 -2.73
C GLY A 186 32.37 4.42 -3.73
N THR A 187 32.79 3.18 -3.50
CA THR A 187 32.48 2.06 -4.40
C THR A 187 31.00 1.69 -4.36
N PHE A 188 30.40 1.71 -3.18
CA PHE A 188 28.97 1.46 -3.02
C PHE A 188 28.13 2.55 -3.70
N LEU A 189 28.44 3.82 -3.47
CA LEU A 189 27.72 4.93 -4.08
C LEU A 189 27.89 4.97 -5.60
N ALA A 190 29.08 4.65 -6.10
CA ALA A 190 29.34 4.56 -7.54
C ALA A 190 28.48 3.48 -8.20
N THR A 191 28.50 2.24 -7.69
CA THR A 191 27.70 1.15 -8.28
C THR A 191 26.20 1.34 -8.04
N PHE A 192 25.79 1.92 -6.92
CA PHE A 192 24.41 2.31 -6.69
C PHE A 192 23.93 3.34 -7.73
N SER A 193 24.72 4.38 -8.01
CA SER A 193 24.36 5.41 -9.00
C SER A 193 24.39 4.91 -10.45
N GLN A 194 25.26 3.95 -10.74
CA GLN A 194 25.42 3.40 -12.09
C GLN A 194 24.29 2.44 -12.47
N TYR A 195 23.76 1.68 -11.50
CA TYR A 195 22.72 0.67 -11.73
C TYR A 195 21.34 1.09 -11.21
N GLY A 196 21.25 2.10 -10.36
CA GLY A 196 19.99 2.64 -9.87
C GLY A 196 19.26 3.40 -10.98
N GLN A 197 18.27 2.75 -11.60
CA GLN A 197 17.46 3.40 -12.61
C GLN A 197 16.28 4.16 -12.01
N VAL A 198 15.99 5.33 -12.57
CA VAL A 198 14.81 6.11 -12.21
C VAL A 198 13.52 5.34 -12.55
N SER A 199 13.54 4.48 -13.57
CA SER A 199 12.44 3.60 -13.96
C SER A 199 12.03 2.65 -12.82
N ASP A 200 12.99 2.05 -12.12
CA ASP A 200 12.71 1.14 -11.00
C ASP A 200 11.98 1.88 -9.86
N PHE A 201 12.41 3.11 -9.56
CA PHE A 201 11.78 3.95 -8.55
C PHE A 201 10.37 4.39 -8.95
N VAL A 202 10.19 4.83 -10.20
CA VAL A 202 8.86 5.23 -10.71
C VAL A 202 7.91 4.03 -10.70
N MET A 203 8.38 2.84 -11.05
CA MET A 203 7.55 1.64 -10.99
C MET A 203 7.17 1.27 -9.56
N ALA A 204 8.10 1.41 -8.60
CA ALA A 204 7.80 1.22 -7.18
C ALA A 204 6.76 2.22 -6.67
N LEU A 205 6.84 3.48 -7.10
CA LEU A 205 5.83 4.51 -6.79
C LEU A 205 4.45 4.14 -7.35
N ILE A 206 4.37 3.74 -8.64
CA ILE A 206 3.12 3.33 -9.27
C ILE A 206 2.51 2.12 -8.54
N LYS A 207 3.32 1.10 -8.23
CA LYS A 207 2.90 -0.06 -7.43
C LYS A 207 2.36 0.38 -6.07
N SER A 208 3.09 1.23 -5.35
CA SER A 208 2.66 1.69 -4.03
C SER A 208 1.32 2.44 -4.07
N ALA A 209 1.09 3.29 -5.09
CA ALA A 209 -0.17 3.97 -5.30
C ALA A 209 -1.33 2.99 -5.52
N VAL A 210 -1.11 1.97 -6.37
CA VAL A 210 -2.12 0.91 -6.62
C VAL A 210 -2.43 0.15 -5.33
N PHE A 211 -1.41 -0.22 -4.55
CA PHE A 211 -1.59 -0.92 -3.28
C PHE A 211 -2.38 -0.10 -2.26
N GLY A 212 -2.04 1.19 -2.12
CA GLY A 212 -2.75 2.13 -1.25
C GLY A 212 -4.22 2.27 -1.63
N LEU A 213 -4.50 2.37 -2.93
CA LEU A 213 -5.86 2.44 -3.45
C LEU A 213 -6.64 1.15 -3.16
N THR A 214 -6.08 -0.02 -3.47
CA THR A 214 -6.76 -1.30 -3.28
C THR A 214 -7.00 -1.62 -1.81
N ALA A 215 -6.01 -1.36 -0.95
CA ALA A 215 -6.15 -1.57 0.49
C ALA A 215 -7.26 -0.67 1.07
N THR A 216 -7.31 0.58 0.64
CA THR A 216 -8.32 1.55 1.11
C THR A 216 -9.71 1.22 0.60
N LEU A 217 -9.85 0.71 -0.63
CA LEU A 217 -11.13 0.23 -1.16
C LEU A 217 -11.69 -0.92 -0.31
N VAL A 218 -10.85 -1.91 0.00
CA VAL A 218 -11.27 -3.06 0.81
C VAL A 218 -11.62 -2.63 2.23
N ALA A 219 -10.80 -1.77 2.84
CA ALA A 219 -11.02 -1.25 4.18
C ALA A 219 -12.29 -0.41 4.30
N THR A 220 -12.56 0.46 3.31
CA THR A 220 -13.77 1.29 3.29
C THR A 220 -15.02 0.45 3.05
N PHE A 221 -14.96 -0.54 2.17
CA PHE A 221 -16.06 -1.48 1.96
C PHE A 221 -16.43 -2.22 3.25
N LYS A 222 -15.44 -2.86 3.91
CA LYS A 222 -15.69 -3.61 5.14
C LYS A 222 -16.08 -2.70 6.31
N GLY A 223 -15.51 -1.51 6.41
CA GLY A 223 -15.87 -0.52 7.44
C GLY A 223 -17.33 -0.08 7.34
N LEU A 224 -17.81 0.24 6.14
CA LEU A 224 -19.21 0.66 5.94
C LEU A 224 -20.23 -0.45 6.25
N HIS A 225 -19.85 -1.72 6.12
CA HIS A 225 -20.73 -2.87 6.34
C HIS A 225 -20.50 -3.55 7.70
N ALA A 226 -19.79 -2.91 8.64
CA ALA A 226 -19.59 -3.45 9.98
C ALA A 226 -20.92 -3.53 10.74
N LYS A 227 -21.22 -4.68 11.36
CA LYS A 227 -22.45 -4.94 12.12
C LYS A 227 -22.14 -5.66 13.43
N GLY A 228 -22.97 -5.48 14.47
CA GLY A 228 -22.83 -6.21 15.74
C GLY A 228 -21.97 -5.50 16.79
N GLY A 229 -22.04 -4.17 16.86
CA GLY A 229 -21.34 -3.36 17.88
C GLY A 229 -19.82 -3.40 17.77
N ALA A 230 -19.12 -3.15 18.88
CA ALA A 230 -17.65 -3.05 18.90
C ALA A 230 -16.94 -4.35 18.46
N GLY A 231 -17.47 -5.52 18.83
CA GLY A 231 -16.93 -6.81 18.37
C GLY A 231 -17.08 -7.02 16.87
N GLY A 232 -18.19 -6.53 16.30
CA GLY A 232 -18.43 -6.50 14.86
C GLY A 232 -17.40 -5.70 14.07
N VAL A 233 -16.99 -4.56 14.59
CA VAL A 233 -15.94 -3.71 13.97
C VAL A 233 -14.60 -4.45 13.95
N ALA A 234 -14.23 -5.10 15.06
CA ALA A 234 -12.98 -5.87 15.12
C ALA A 234 -12.96 -7.03 14.10
N ASN A 235 -14.08 -7.74 13.94
CA ASN A 235 -14.20 -8.80 12.92
C ASN A 235 -14.09 -8.23 11.50
N ALA A 236 -14.76 -7.11 11.21
CA ALA A 236 -14.67 -6.44 9.92
C ALA A 236 -13.24 -6.00 9.61
N VAL A 237 -12.49 -5.50 10.60
CA VAL A 237 -11.08 -5.13 10.46
C VAL A 237 -10.22 -6.34 10.12
N ASN A 238 -10.37 -7.45 10.84
CA ASN A 238 -9.60 -8.68 10.57
C ASN A 238 -9.87 -9.20 9.15
N GLU A 239 -11.13 -9.24 8.72
CA GLU A 239 -11.50 -9.63 7.36
C GLU A 239 -10.95 -8.66 6.31
N ALA A 240 -11.02 -7.35 6.56
CA ALA A 240 -10.51 -6.33 5.65
C ALA A 240 -9.01 -6.48 5.44
N VAL A 241 -8.25 -6.70 6.52
CA VAL A 241 -6.79 -6.86 6.48
C VAL A 241 -6.42 -8.10 5.67
N VAL A 242 -7.04 -9.25 5.93
CA VAL A 242 -6.75 -10.50 5.20
C VAL A 242 -7.05 -10.35 3.71
N LEU A 243 -8.21 -9.77 3.36
CA LEU A 243 -8.60 -9.53 1.97
C LEU A 243 -7.68 -8.51 1.29
N ALA A 244 -7.33 -7.43 1.96
CA ALA A 244 -6.42 -6.41 1.44
C ALA A 244 -5.04 -7.01 1.18
N PHE A 245 -4.50 -7.80 2.11
CA PHE A 245 -3.22 -8.50 1.91
C PHE A 245 -3.27 -9.44 0.71
N ALA A 246 -4.27 -10.31 0.61
CA ALA A 246 -4.39 -11.23 -0.51
C ALA A 246 -4.42 -10.50 -1.86
N LEU A 247 -5.24 -9.45 -1.98
CA LEU A 247 -5.37 -8.66 -3.20
C LEU A 247 -4.08 -7.89 -3.54
N VAL A 248 -3.49 -7.22 -2.55
CA VAL A 248 -2.26 -6.43 -2.74
C VAL A 248 -1.09 -7.33 -3.17
N PHE A 249 -0.96 -8.54 -2.62
CA PHE A 249 0.09 -9.47 -3.03
C PHE A 249 -0.14 -10.04 -4.44
N ILE A 250 -1.39 -10.35 -4.81
CA ILE A 250 -1.73 -10.77 -6.19
C ILE A 250 -1.40 -9.65 -7.17
N LEU A 251 -1.77 -8.40 -6.84
CA LEU A 251 -1.43 -7.23 -7.65
C LEU A 251 0.07 -7.00 -7.73
N ASN A 252 0.81 -7.18 -6.63
CA ASN A 252 2.26 -7.09 -6.64
C ASN A 252 2.89 -8.10 -7.62
N THR A 253 2.48 -9.36 -7.55
CA THR A 253 2.98 -10.41 -8.46
C THR A 253 2.63 -10.09 -9.91
N THR A 254 1.40 -9.65 -10.17
CA THR A 254 0.93 -9.32 -11.52
C THR A 254 1.69 -8.11 -12.08
N MET A 255 1.85 -7.04 -11.32
CA MET A 255 2.58 -5.84 -11.74
C MET A 255 4.08 -6.10 -11.90
N SER A 256 4.67 -6.94 -11.05
CA SER A 256 6.06 -7.36 -11.19
C SER A 256 6.28 -8.21 -12.44
N ALA A 257 5.36 -9.13 -12.76
CA ALA A 257 5.42 -9.91 -13.99
C ALA A 257 5.22 -9.03 -15.24
N LEU A 258 4.34 -8.03 -15.16
CA LEU A 258 4.12 -7.09 -16.27
C LEU A 258 5.34 -6.19 -16.47
N TYR A 259 6.03 -5.79 -15.39
CA TYR A 259 7.27 -5.01 -15.48
C TYR A 259 8.34 -5.72 -16.30
N THR A 260 8.54 -7.03 -16.07
CA THR A 260 9.53 -7.81 -16.82
C THR A 260 9.20 -7.97 -18.31
N VAL A 261 7.95 -7.72 -18.71
CA VAL A 261 7.51 -7.75 -20.12
C VAL A 261 7.62 -6.35 -20.76
N VAL A 262 7.36 -5.29 -20.00
CA VAL A 262 7.34 -3.89 -20.51
C VAL A 262 8.73 -3.26 -20.50
N VAL A 263 9.57 -3.58 -19.52
CA VAL A 263 10.95 -3.11 -19.43
C VAL A 263 11.88 -4.29 -19.71
N PRO A 264 12.58 -4.31 -20.87
CA PRO A 264 13.55 -5.35 -21.14
C PRO A 264 14.62 -5.33 -20.05
N ALA A 265 14.97 -6.51 -19.54
CA ALA A 265 16.06 -6.66 -18.58
C ALA A 265 17.34 -6.02 -19.14
N VAL A 266 18.00 -5.19 -18.35
CA VAL A 266 19.29 -4.61 -18.71
C VAL A 266 20.29 -5.76 -18.79
N GLY A 267 20.66 -6.15 -20.01
CA GLY A 267 21.60 -7.26 -20.25
C GLY A 267 21.24 -8.24 -21.37
N SER A 268 20.22 -8.00 -22.20
CA SER A 268 20.11 -8.72 -23.49
C SER A 268 21.13 -8.17 -24.48
N TYR A 269 22.34 -8.71 -24.43
CA TYR A 269 23.22 -8.87 -25.60
C TYR A 269 23.15 -10.33 -26.04
#